data_AF-A0A285VHB9-F1
#
_entry.id   AF-A0A285VHB9-F1
#
_cell.length_a   1.000
_cell.length_b   1.000
_cell.length_c   1.000
_cell.angle_alpha   90.00
_cell.angle_beta   90.00
_cell.angle_gamma   90.00
#
_symmetry.space_group_name_H-M   'P 1'
#
loop_
_entity.id
_entity.type
_entity.pdbx_description
1 polymer ?
#
loop_
_entity_poly.entity_id
_entity_poly.type
_entity_poly.pdbx_seq_one_letter_code
_entity_poly.pdbx_strand_id
1 'polypeptide(L)'
;MSLLRTITTALLAAGLVTVGATGPAQAAPPEKTIETQDFVREAHPLFSEACGFPVDVHVWGEFLVRTWTDDEGNPVREFRQFKFRSETSANGKTVTGLTMGPETAVFNADGSTTVHIRGIVNRTVPGAGTVKLAWGSGITVWPADGGDDIVVEPTGGPESLQPLCDYLAP
;
A
#
# COMPACT_ATOMS: atom_id res chain seq x y z
N MET A 1 -59.52 12.43 69.37
CA MET A 1 -60.35 12.78 68.20
C MET A 1 -59.42 12.72 66.99
N SER A 2 -59.25 11.54 66.37
CA SER A 2 -60.00 11.07 65.17
C SER A 2 -59.91 12.11 64.05
N LEU A 3 -59.29 11.86 62.90
CA LEU A 3 -59.67 10.82 61.95
C LEU A 3 -58.46 10.31 61.14
N LEU A 4 -58.36 8.99 61.03
CA LEU A 4 -57.74 8.30 59.89
C LEU A 4 -58.49 8.67 58.60
N ARG A 5 -57.75 8.84 57.49
CA ARG A 5 -58.27 8.61 56.13
C ARG A 5 -57.31 7.70 55.37
N THR A 6 -57.92 6.71 54.74
CA THR A 6 -57.39 5.48 54.19
C THR A 6 -57.31 5.57 52.65
N ILE A 7 -56.35 4.82 52.05
CA ILE A 7 -56.38 4.18 50.71
C ILE A 7 -56.17 5.19 49.53
N THR A 8 -55.20 5.02 48.61
CA THR A 8 -55.11 3.94 47.62
C THR A 8 -53.75 3.91 46.92
N THR A 9 -53.24 2.70 46.74
CA THR A 9 -52.13 2.19 45.91
C THR A 9 -52.04 2.80 44.49
N ALA A 10 -50.85 3.19 44.02
CA ALA A 10 -50.60 3.44 42.60
C ALA A 10 -49.18 3.01 42.17
N LEU A 11 -49.13 1.82 41.59
CA LEU A 11 -48.26 1.29 40.53
C LEU A 11 -46.73 1.52 40.63
N LEU A 12 -46.04 0.45 41.06
CA LEU A 12 -44.77 0.01 40.46
C LEU A 12 -44.99 -0.19 38.95
N ALA A 13 -44.46 0.69 38.11
CA ALA A 13 -44.37 0.49 36.67
C ALA A 13 -42.93 0.12 36.29
N ALA A 14 -42.73 -1.19 36.14
CA ALA A 14 -41.78 -1.89 35.28
C ALA A 14 -40.68 -1.03 34.62
N GLY A 15 -39.48 -1.04 35.21
CA GLY A 15 -38.24 -0.78 34.48
C GLY A 15 -37.96 -1.95 33.54
N LEU A 16 -38.51 -1.90 32.32
CA LEU A 16 -38.10 -2.78 31.23
C LEU A 16 -36.68 -2.37 30.83
N VAL A 17 -35.67 -3.04 31.41
CA VAL A 17 -34.32 -3.04 30.85
C VAL A 17 -34.41 -3.85 29.56
N THR A 18 -34.64 -3.18 28.44
CA THR A 18 -34.43 -3.77 27.12
C THR A 18 -32.94 -4.03 27.00
N VAL A 19 -32.51 -5.25 27.35
CA VAL A 19 -31.23 -5.79 26.91
C VAL A 19 -31.35 -5.93 25.40
N GLY A 20 -31.07 -4.84 24.69
CA GLY A 20 -30.94 -4.85 23.24
C GLY A 20 -29.85 -5.87 22.93
N ALA A 21 -30.20 -6.88 22.13
CA ALA A 21 -29.24 -7.83 21.62
C ALA A 21 -28.21 -7.05 20.78
N THR A 22 -27.09 -6.71 21.39
CA THR A 22 -25.89 -6.27 20.68
C THR A 22 -25.43 -7.50 19.90
N GLY A 23 -25.89 -7.63 18.65
CA GLY A 23 -25.29 -8.58 17.71
C GLY A 23 -23.78 -8.33 17.66
N PRO A 24 -22.97 -9.34 17.34
CA PRO A 24 -21.54 -9.13 17.19
C PRO A 24 -21.32 -7.99 16.19
N ALA A 25 -20.57 -6.97 16.60
CA ALA A 25 -20.18 -5.87 15.72
C ALA A 25 -19.45 -6.49 14.52
N GLN A 26 -20.13 -6.53 13.37
CA GLN A 26 -19.52 -6.99 12.13
C GLN A 26 -18.76 -5.80 11.57
N ALA A 27 -17.43 -5.90 11.54
CA ALA A 27 -16.60 -4.94 10.83
C ALA A 27 -17.03 -4.90 9.36
N ALA A 28 -17.18 -3.68 8.82
CA ALA A 28 -17.50 -3.50 7.41
C ALA A 28 -16.42 -4.19 6.54
N PRO A 29 -16.80 -4.85 5.43
CA PRO A 29 -15.82 -5.35 4.48
C PRO A 29 -15.02 -4.16 3.90
N PRO A 30 -13.76 -4.38 3.49
CA PRO A 30 -12.98 -3.32 2.88
C PRO A 30 -13.58 -2.88 1.54
N GLU A 31 -13.46 -1.59 1.26
CA GLU A 31 -13.67 -1.06 -0.09
C GLU A 31 -12.62 -1.64 -1.05
N LYS A 32 -12.99 -1.84 -2.31
CA LYS A 32 -12.10 -2.39 -3.34
C LYS A 32 -12.09 -1.49 -4.56
N THR A 33 -10.90 -1.06 -4.96
CA THR A 33 -10.69 -0.18 -6.11
C THR A 33 -9.55 -0.70 -6.97
N ILE A 34 -9.62 -0.43 -8.28
CA ILE A 34 -8.52 -0.66 -9.21
C ILE A 34 -7.98 0.70 -9.62
N GLU A 35 -6.69 0.92 -9.40
CA GLU A 35 -5.99 2.13 -9.83
C GLU A 35 -5.04 1.77 -10.96
N THR A 36 -5.26 2.30 -12.15
CA THR A 36 -4.37 2.09 -13.29
C THR A 36 -3.29 3.16 -13.34
N GLN A 37 -2.10 2.77 -13.79
CA GLN A 37 -1.00 3.70 -14.09
C GLN A 37 -0.48 3.43 -15.49
N ASP A 38 -0.12 4.49 -16.19
CA ASP A 38 0.57 4.46 -17.48
C ASP A 38 1.36 5.75 -17.60
N PHE A 39 2.70 5.66 -17.56
CA PHE A 39 3.56 6.82 -17.64
C PHE A 39 4.92 6.50 -18.24
N VAL A 40 5.49 7.49 -18.93
CA VAL A 40 6.85 7.47 -19.45
C VAL A 40 7.71 8.43 -18.63
N ARG A 41 8.91 7.98 -18.29
CA ARG A 41 9.99 8.80 -17.73
C ARG A 41 11.12 8.84 -18.74
N GLU A 42 11.21 9.94 -19.47
CA GLU A 42 12.34 10.22 -20.35
C GLU A 42 13.59 10.48 -19.50
N ALA A 43 14.74 9.97 -19.95
CA ALA A 43 16.03 10.12 -19.26
C ALA A 43 15.93 9.87 -17.75
N HIS A 44 15.39 8.71 -17.35
CA HIS A 44 15.16 8.36 -15.96
C HIS A 44 16.46 8.51 -15.15
N PRO A 45 16.51 9.34 -14.08
CA PRO A 45 17.76 9.73 -13.42
C PRO A 45 18.62 8.54 -12.98
N LEU A 46 18.05 7.60 -12.21
CA LEU A 46 18.78 6.43 -11.72
C LEU A 46 19.38 5.57 -12.84
N PHE A 47 18.63 5.27 -13.89
CA PHE A 47 19.12 4.44 -15.00
C PHE A 47 20.12 5.20 -15.87
N SER A 48 19.85 6.47 -16.14
CA SER A 48 20.70 7.28 -17.02
C SER A 48 22.05 7.58 -16.39
N GLU A 49 22.07 7.85 -15.08
CA GLU A 49 23.29 8.01 -14.30
C GLU A 49 24.09 6.70 -14.24
N ALA A 50 23.43 5.58 -13.92
CA ALA A 50 24.10 4.28 -13.82
C ALA A 50 24.67 3.79 -15.16
N CYS A 51 23.97 4.02 -16.27
CA CYS A 51 24.40 3.55 -17.58
C CYS A 51 25.31 4.55 -18.33
N GLY A 52 25.35 5.82 -17.92
CA GLY A 52 26.15 6.86 -18.57
C GLY A 52 25.59 7.39 -19.89
N PHE A 53 24.32 7.09 -20.21
CA PHE A 53 23.59 7.58 -21.38
C PHE A 53 22.09 7.68 -21.07
N PRO A 54 21.29 8.46 -21.83
CA PRO A 54 19.86 8.60 -21.58
C PRO A 54 19.13 7.25 -21.69
N VAL A 55 18.38 6.89 -20.64
CA VAL A 55 17.54 5.70 -20.60
C VAL A 55 16.10 6.09 -20.30
N ASP A 56 15.19 5.72 -21.18
CA ASP A 56 13.77 5.96 -21.01
C ASP A 56 13.09 4.75 -20.35
N VAL A 57 12.11 5.02 -19.49
CA VAL A 57 11.33 3.99 -18.81
C VAL A 57 9.84 4.25 -19.01
N HIS A 58 9.14 3.31 -19.66
CA HIS A 58 7.69 3.28 -19.72
C HIS A 58 7.17 2.26 -18.71
N VAL A 59 6.22 2.64 -17.86
CA VAL A 59 5.62 1.76 -16.85
C VAL A 59 4.12 1.81 -17.00
N TRP A 60 3.48 0.64 -17.01
CA TRP A 60 2.02 0.54 -17.03
C TRP A 60 1.51 -0.68 -16.27
N GLY A 61 0.30 -0.58 -15.74
CA GLY A 61 -0.32 -1.65 -14.96
C GLY A 61 -1.32 -1.11 -13.95
N GLU A 62 -1.49 -1.85 -12.86
CA GLU A 62 -2.53 -1.54 -11.89
C GLU A 62 -2.14 -1.90 -10.44
N PHE A 63 -2.79 -1.20 -9.52
CA PHE A 63 -2.99 -1.62 -8.14
C PHE A 63 -4.41 -2.15 -7.96
N LEU A 64 -4.54 -3.30 -7.31
CA LEU A 64 -5.77 -3.69 -6.63
C LEU A 64 -5.69 -3.19 -5.19
N VAL A 65 -6.47 -2.17 -4.87
CA VAL A 65 -6.49 -1.50 -3.57
C VAL A 65 -7.63 -2.05 -2.72
N ARG A 66 -7.35 -2.29 -1.44
CA ARG A 66 -8.34 -2.62 -0.42
C ARG A 66 -8.14 -1.70 0.77
N THR A 67 -9.18 -0.95 1.12
CA THR A 67 -9.11 0.04 2.20
C THR A 67 -10.09 -0.35 3.30
N TRP A 68 -9.59 -0.39 4.54
CA TRP A 68 -10.38 -0.59 5.73
C TRP A 68 -10.52 0.75 6.44
N THR A 69 -11.74 1.11 6.81
CA THR A 69 -12.05 2.31 7.57
C THR A 69 -12.57 1.97 8.96
N ASP A 70 -12.43 2.90 9.89
CA ASP A 70 -13.10 2.85 11.19
C ASP A 70 -14.59 3.25 11.07
N ASP A 71 -15.29 3.29 12.22
CA ASP A 71 -16.71 3.64 12.30
C ASP A 71 -16.99 5.11 11.93
N GLU A 72 -15.97 5.97 11.95
CA GLU A 72 -16.05 7.38 11.55
C GLU A 72 -15.75 7.56 10.05
N GLY A 73 -15.35 6.50 9.36
CA GLY A 73 -15.00 6.50 7.94
C GLY A 73 -13.53 6.86 7.66
N ASN A 74 -12.68 6.95 8.68
CA ASN A 74 -11.26 7.22 8.48
C ASN A 74 -10.53 5.95 8.04
N PRO A 75 -9.60 6.01 7.07
CA PRO A 75 -8.80 4.85 6.68
C PRO A 75 -7.85 4.46 7.81
N VAL A 76 -7.86 3.18 8.20
CA VAL A 76 -6.96 2.62 9.23
C VAL A 76 -5.95 1.63 8.66
N ARG A 77 -6.27 1.04 7.50
CA ARG A 77 -5.38 0.15 6.78
C ARG A 77 -5.66 0.19 5.30
N GLU A 78 -4.60 0.04 4.52
CA GLU A 78 -4.69 -0.17 3.08
C GLU A 78 -3.81 -1.35 2.67
N PHE A 79 -4.31 -2.16 1.74
CA PHE A 79 -3.55 -3.23 1.11
C PHE A 79 -3.60 -3.00 -0.40
N ARG A 80 -2.44 -2.85 -1.03
CA ARG A 80 -2.35 -2.66 -2.48
C ARG A 80 -1.56 -3.82 -3.06
N GLN A 81 -2.19 -4.55 -3.98
CA GLN A 81 -1.49 -5.55 -4.79
C GLN A 81 -1.15 -4.92 -6.13
N PHE A 82 0.14 -4.78 -6.43
CA PHE A 82 0.59 -4.21 -7.69
C PHE A 82 1.07 -5.25 -8.68
N LYS A 83 0.81 -4.95 -9.96
CA LYS A 83 1.39 -5.65 -11.09
C LYS A 83 1.62 -4.68 -12.24
N PHE A 84 2.88 -4.29 -12.41
CA PHE A 84 3.32 -3.37 -13.45
C PHE A 84 4.22 -4.08 -14.45
N ARG A 85 4.00 -3.78 -15.72
CA ARG A 85 4.96 -4.04 -16.79
C ARG A 85 5.77 -2.77 -17.00
N SER A 86 6.97 -2.95 -17.53
CA SER A 86 7.78 -1.82 -17.95
C SER A 86 8.57 -2.13 -19.21
N GLU A 87 8.91 -1.08 -19.92
CA GLU A 87 9.92 -1.07 -20.97
C GLU A 87 11.04 -0.12 -20.56
N THR A 88 12.28 -0.54 -20.77
CA THR A 88 13.47 0.27 -20.54
C THR A 88 14.25 0.32 -21.84
N SER A 89 14.40 1.53 -22.39
CA SER A 89 14.83 1.72 -23.77
C SER A 89 15.97 2.74 -23.86
N ALA A 90 16.95 2.43 -24.71
CA ALA A 90 18.02 3.33 -25.10
C ALA A 90 18.68 2.80 -26.39
N ASN A 91 19.26 3.69 -27.19
CA ASN A 91 20.05 3.34 -28.38
C ASN A 91 19.36 2.34 -29.33
N GLY A 92 18.03 2.47 -29.50
CA GLY A 92 17.22 1.58 -30.37
C GLY A 92 16.97 0.18 -29.81
N LYS A 93 17.34 -0.08 -28.55
CA LYS A 93 17.14 -1.35 -27.85
C LYS A 93 16.11 -1.17 -26.72
N THR A 94 15.35 -2.23 -26.44
CA THR A 94 14.33 -2.24 -25.39
C THR A 94 14.42 -3.53 -24.58
N VAL A 95 14.27 -3.39 -23.26
CA VAL A 95 14.16 -4.48 -22.30
C VAL A 95 12.81 -4.41 -21.61
N THR A 96 12.12 -5.54 -21.50
CA THR A 96 10.86 -5.62 -20.75
C THR A 96 11.09 -6.02 -19.31
N GLY A 97 10.27 -5.46 -18.43
CA GLY A 97 10.27 -5.73 -17.00
C GLY A 97 8.90 -6.09 -16.46
N LEU A 98 8.90 -6.74 -15.30
CA LEU A 98 7.73 -7.02 -14.49
C LEU A 98 8.03 -6.68 -13.04
N THR A 99 7.20 -5.81 -12.48
CA THR A 99 7.22 -5.43 -11.07
C THR A 99 5.93 -5.92 -10.43
N MET A 100 6.02 -6.68 -9.34
CA MET A 100 4.84 -7.20 -8.67
C MET A 100 5.07 -7.44 -7.19
N GLY A 101 3.99 -7.36 -6.42
CA GLY A 101 4.05 -7.56 -4.98
C GLY A 101 2.85 -6.94 -4.28
N PRO A 102 2.68 -7.22 -2.99
CA PRO A 102 1.83 -6.40 -2.14
C PRO A 102 2.62 -5.27 -1.46
N GLU A 103 1.89 -4.23 -1.12
CA GLU A 103 2.22 -3.29 -0.06
C GLU A 103 1.05 -3.20 0.92
N THR A 104 1.35 -2.88 2.18
CA THR A 104 0.36 -2.67 3.23
C THR A 104 0.70 -1.40 3.97
N ALA A 105 -0.23 -0.44 3.97
CA ALA A 105 -0.13 0.77 4.78
C ALA A 105 -1.01 0.63 6.02
N VAL A 106 -0.49 1.07 7.16
CA VAL A 106 -1.24 1.24 8.41
C VAL A 106 -1.19 2.72 8.76
N PHE A 107 -2.37 3.32 8.91
CA PHE A 107 -2.52 4.72 9.32
C PHE A 107 -2.64 4.76 10.84
N ASN A 108 -1.65 5.35 11.49
CA ASN A 108 -1.55 5.36 12.94
C ASN A 108 -2.30 6.56 13.54
N ALA A 109 -2.75 6.41 14.80
CA ALA A 109 -3.49 7.44 15.51
C ALA A 109 -2.68 8.73 15.76
N ASP A 110 -1.35 8.64 15.72
CA ASP A 110 -0.45 9.81 15.83
C ASP A 110 -0.29 10.56 14.49
N GLY A 111 -0.99 10.12 13.43
CA GLY A 111 -0.91 10.68 12.09
C GLY A 111 0.22 10.12 11.22
N SER A 112 1.10 9.27 11.78
CA SER A 112 2.14 8.60 11.00
C SER A 112 1.55 7.48 10.13
N THR A 113 2.26 7.10 9.08
CA THR A 113 1.91 5.95 8.24
C THR A 113 3.04 4.94 8.22
N THR A 114 2.75 3.68 8.48
CA THR A 114 3.72 2.58 8.34
C THR A 114 3.40 1.78 7.10
N VAL A 115 4.33 1.71 6.16
CA VAL A 115 4.18 0.96 4.91
C VAL A 115 5.13 -0.23 4.90
N HIS A 116 4.56 -1.43 4.69
CA HIS A 116 5.32 -2.65 4.42
C HIS A 116 5.21 -2.98 2.95
N ILE A 117 6.32 -2.91 2.20
CA ILE A 117 6.38 -3.29 0.79
C ILE A 117 7.04 -4.66 0.69
N ARG A 118 6.45 -5.59 -0.08
CA ARG A 118 7.05 -6.88 -0.42
C ARG A 118 7.00 -7.07 -1.92
N GLY A 119 8.05 -6.65 -2.61
CA GLY A 119 8.06 -6.56 -4.06
C GLY A 119 9.16 -7.38 -4.72
N ILE A 120 8.98 -7.62 -6.01
CA ILE A 120 10.05 -8.00 -6.92
C ILE A 120 9.97 -7.12 -8.17
N VAL A 121 11.13 -6.67 -8.63
CA VAL A 121 11.34 -5.94 -9.88
C VAL A 121 12.29 -6.78 -10.73
N ASN A 122 11.76 -7.38 -11.79
CA ASN A 122 12.53 -8.20 -12.71
C ASN A 122 12.61 -7.53 -14.08
N ARG A 123 13.73 -7.73 -14.77
CA ARG A 123 13.88 -7.44 -16.19
C ARG A 123 14.44 -8.65 -16.93
N THR A 124 13.93 -8.92 -18.12
CA THR A 124 14.45 -10.01 -18.97
C THR A 124 15.43 -9.41 -19.97
N VAL A 125 16.72 -9.50 -19.67
CA VAL A 125 17.79 -8.92 -20.48
C VAL A 125 18.31 -9.98 -21.46
N PRO A 126 18.29 -9.72 -22.78
CA PRO A 126 18.87 -10.65 -23.75
C PRO A 126 20.34 -10.96 -23.45
N GLY A 127 20.71 -12.24 -23.46
CA GLY A 127 22.06 -12.71 -23.14
C GLY A 127 22.36 -12.89 -21.64
N ALA A 128 21.70 -12.12 -20.75
CA ALA A 128 21.89 -12.21 -19.30
C ALA A 128 20.75 -12.93 -18.56
N GLY A 129 19.59 -13.11 -19.21
CA GLY A 129 18.42 -13.74 -18.61
C GLY A 129 17.65 -12.78 -17.69
N THR A 130 17.02 -13.32 -16.64
CA THR A 130 16.25 -12.50 -15.69
C THR A 130 17.16 -11.83 -14.68
N VAL A 131 17.24 -10.50 -14.74
CA VAL A 131 17.93 -9.65 -13.77
C VAL A 131 16.93 -9.18 -12.72
N LYS A 132 17.23 -9.43 -11.45
CA LYS A 132 16.48 -8.88 -10.31
C LYS A 132 17.10 -7.55 -9.94
N LEU A 133 16.29 -6.50 -9.95
CA LEU A 133 16.75 -5.15 -9.63
C LEU A 133 16.43 -4.84 -8.18
N ALA A 134 15.16 -4.76 -7.83
CA ALA A 134 14.73 -4.76 -6.45
C ALA A 134 14.08 -6.11 -6.11
N TRP A 135 14.35 -6.67 -4.94
CA TRP A 135 13.55 -7.79 -4.43
C TRP A 135 13.57 -7.86 -2.92
N GLY A 136 12.43 -8.28 -2.37
CA GLY A 136 12.25 -8.60 -0.98
C GLY A 136 11.37 -7.59 -0.25
N SER A 137 11.69 -7.25 0.98
CA SER A 137 10.74 -6.63 1.92
C SER A 137 11.37 -5.46 2.68
N GLY A 138 10.75 -4.28 2.63
CA GLY A 138 11.15 -3.09 3.38
C GLY A 138 9.98 -2.51 4.18
N ILE A 139 10.28 -1.90 5.34
CA ILE A 139 9.30 -1.13 6.10
C ILE A 139 9.72 0.33 6.05
N THR A 140 8.82 1.20 5.60
CA THR A 140 9.01 2.64 5.62
C THR A 140 7.99 3.25 6.57
N VAL A 141 8.44 4.12 7.47
CA VAL A 141 7.56 4.93 8.30
C VAL A 141 7.61 6.37 7.80
N TRP A 142 6.44 6.91 7.49
CA TRP A 142 6.21 8.32 7.18
C TRP A 142 5.74 9.04 8.44
N PRO A 143 6.56 9.94 9.01
CA PRO A 143 6.19 10.72 10.18
C PRO A 143 5.00 11.65 9.92
N ALA A 144 4.19 11.88 10.95
CA ALA A 144 3.04 12.79 10.89
C ALA A 144 3.43 14.26 10.64
N ASP A 145 4.63 14.63 11.07
CA ASP A 145 5.19 15.98 10.93
C ASP A 145 5.83 16.24 9.56
N GLY A 146 5.83 15.24 8.66
CA GLY A 146 6.46 15.33 7.35
C GLY A 146 7.99 15.35 7.40
N GLY A 147 8.59 14.93 8.51
CA GLY A 147 10.03 14.70 8.62
C GLY A 147 10.52 13.55 7.74
N ASP A 148 11.83 13.28 7.79
CA ASP A 148 12.46 12.27 6.95
C ASP A 148 11.88 10.86 7.17
N ASP A 149 11.70 10.12 6.07
CA ASP A 149 11.27 8.74 6.06
C ASP A 149 12.21 7.84 6.87
N ILE A 150 11.65 7.01 7.75
CA ILE A 150 12.42 5.99 8.46
C ILE A 150 12.32 4.68 7.66
N VAL A 151 13.40 4.31 6.97
CA VAL A 151 13.49 3.04 6.24
C VAL A 151 14.15 1.99 7.15
N VAL A 152 13.38 0.97 7.53
CA VAL A 152 13.91 -0.24 8.17
C VAL A 152 14.43 -1.15 7.07
N GLU A 153 15.72 -1.53 7.19
CA GLU A 153 16.53 -2.16 6.15
C GLU A 153 15.74 -3.10 5.23
N PRO A 154 15.73 -2.86 3.91
CA PRO A 154 15.10 -3.77 2.98
C PRO A 154 15.84 -5.10 3.00
N THR A 155 15.09 -6.18 3.19
CA THR A 155 15.58 -7.53 2.92
C THR A 155 15.68 -7.66 1.40
N GLY A 156 16.89 -7.84 0.85
CA GLY A 156 17.13 -7.87 -0.59
C GLY A 156 18.62 -7.85 -0.93
N GLY A 157 19.00 -8.37 -2.10
CA GLY A 157 20.36 -8.24 -2.63
C GLY A 157 20.58 -6.88 -3.30
N PRO A 158 21.83 -6.43 -3.48
CA PRO A 158 22.11 -5.18 -4.17
C PRO A 158 21.56 -5.24 -5.61
N GLU A 159 20.94 -4.14 -6.05
CA GLU A 159 20.51 -4.02 -7.43
C GLU A 159 21.75 -3.98 -8.34
N SER A 160 21.78 -4.82 -9.38
CA SER A 160 22.83 -4.74 -10.41
C SER A 160 22.22 -4.28 -11.72
N LEU A 161 22.45 -3.01 -12.06
CA LEU A 161 22.04 -2.42 -13.33
C LEU A 161 23.00 -2.78 -14.47
N GLN A 162 24.19 -3.31 -14.17
CA GLN A 162 25.25 -3.50 -15.17
C GLN A 162 24.80 -4.33 -16.39
N PRO A 163 24.16 -5.51 -16.25
CA PRO A 163 23.76 -6.30 -17.42
C PRO A 163 22.73 -5.58 -18.30
N LEU A 164 21.88 -4.75 -17.68
CA LEU A 164 20.91 -3.92 -18.40
C LEU A 164 21.64 -2.82 -19.19
N CYS A 165 22.58 -2.12 -18.55
CA CYS A 165 23.37 -1.07 -19.19
C CYS A 165 24.23 -1.63 -20.34
N ASP A 166 24.88 -2.78 -20.15
CA ASP A 166 25.69 -3.44 -21.18
C ASP A 166 24.86 -3.79 -22.42
N TYR A 167 23.63 -4.29 -22.22
CA TYR A 167 22.73 -4.58 -23.32
C TYR A 167 22.30 -3.31 -24.05
N LEU A 168 21.94 -2.26 -23.31
CA LEU A 168 21.41 -1.01 -23.84
C LEU A 168 22.46 -0.06 -24.43
N ALA A 169 23.75 -0.30 -24.17
CA ALA A 169 24.85 0.49 -24.73
C ALA A 169 24.81 0.52 -26.28
N PRO A 170 25.28 1.59 -26.93
CA PRO A 170 25.25 1.73 -28.39
C PRO A 170 26.09 0.67 -29.12
#